data_AF-A0A1Y1Q498-F1
#
_entry.id   AF-A0A1Y1Q498-F1
#
_cell.length_a   1.000
_cell.length_b   1.000
_cell.length_c   1.000
_cell.angle_alpha   90.00
_cell.angle_beta   90.00
_cell.angle_gamma   90.00
#
_symmetry.space_group_name_H-M   'P 1'
#
loop_
_entity.id
_entity.type
_entity.pdbx_description
1 polymer ?
#
loop_
_entity_poly.entity_id
_entity_poly.type
_entity_poly.pdbx_seq_one_letter_code
_entity_poly.pdbx_strand_id
1 'polypeptide(L)'
;VITEIERLISGIVQWSLIAVAVLTVSFVTLTIYRSLHRKRKEIGVFLAFGMKRRSFLFFYLMEAFLLWTAIVLGTHLTFQYQLNPKINQVIMQTEQMNIKEFSSIQVVQPAMLDLPNTVLAMYYGGSLIMLGCIFIWLIWRTTSRLPTTLIKDR
;
A
#
# COMPACT_ATOMS: atom_id res chain seq x y z
N VAL A 1 -32.30 8.32 15.78
CA VAL A 1 -31.30 7.77 16.72
C VAL A 1 -30.46 6.66 16.07
N ILE A 2 -31.02 5.51 15.69
CA ILE A 2 -30.25 4.40 15.07
C ILE A 2 -29.57 4.83 13.75
N THR A 3 -30.31 5.50 12.86
CA THR A 3 -29.79 6.04 11.58
C THR A 3 -28.70 7.11 11.74
N GLU A 4 -28.67 7.78 12.88
CA GLU A 4 -27.73 8.88 13.17
C GLU A 4 -26.42 8.33 13.74
N ILE A 5 -26.53 7.26 14.55
CA ILE A 5 -25.41 6.47 15.04
C ILE A 5 -24.70 5.75 13.87
N GLU A 6 -25.46 5.13 12.96
CA GLU A 6 -24.89 4.48 11.76
C GLU A 6 -24.12 5.47 10.87
N ARG A 7 -24.63 6.70 10.71
CA ARG A 7 -23.96 7.75 9.92
C ARG A 7 -22.65 8.22 10.57
N LEU A 8 -22.63 8.35 11.91
CA LEU A 8 -21.42 8.73 12.65
C LEU A 8 -20.36 7.63 12.62
N ILE A 9 -20.76 6.37 12.82
CA ILE A 9 -19.85 5.22 12.74
C ILE A 9 -19.27 5.08 11.33
N SER A 10 -20.11 5.17 10.29
CA SER A 10 -19.65 5.14 8.90
C SER A 10 -18.67 6.27 8.59
N GLY A 11 -18.95 7.49 9.08
CA GLY A 11 -18.05 8.63 8.94
C GLY A 11 -16.69 8.39 9.60
N ILE A 12 -16.66 7.91 10.84
CA ILE A 12 -15.41 7.62 11.57
C ILE A 12 -14.59 6.54 10.83
N VAL A 13 -15.24 5.50 10.32
CA VAL A 13 -14.58 4.43 9.54
C VAL A 13 -13.99 4.97 8.24
N GLN A 14 -14.71 5.83 7.51
CA GLN A 14 -14.18 6.44 6.28
C GLN A 14 -12.98 7.34 6.58
N TRP A 15 -13.05 8.19 7.60
CA TRP A 15 -11.94 9.06 7.98
C TRP A 15 -10.72 8.27 8.46
N SER A 16 -10.91 7.18 9.20
CA SER A 16 -9.81 6.34 9.66
C SER A 16 -9.13 5.60 8.50
N LEU A 17 -9.90 5.09 7.53
CA LEU A 17 -9.35 4.48 6.31
C LEU A 17 -8.53 5.47 5.48
N ILE A 18 -9.02 6.70 5.32
CA ILE A 18 -8.27 7.76 4.62
C ILE A 18 -6.99 8.10 5.38
N ALA A 19 -7.05 8.24 6.71
CA ALA A 19 -5.88 8.54 7.53
C ALA A 19 -4.81 7.43 7.42
N VAL A 20 -5.22 6.16 7.47
CA VAL A 20 -4.32 5.00 7.28
C VAL A 20 -3.70 5.01 5.88
N ALA A 21 -4.49 5.30 4.84
CA ALA A 21 -3.98 5.39 3.48
C ALA A 21 -2.93 6.50 3.33
N VAL A 22 -3.20 7.69 3.87
CA VAL A 22 -2.27 8.84 3.84
C VAL A 22 -0.98 8.53 4.63
N LEU A 23 -1.09 7.94 5.81
CA LEU A 23 0.07 7.51 6.61
C LEU A 23 0.92 6.48 5.85
N THR A 24 0.28 5.51 5.21
CA THR A 24 0.97 4.46 4.45
C THR A 24 1.75 5.07 3.28
N VAL A 25 1.10 5.94 2.49
CA VAL A 25 1.76 6.63 1.37
C VAL A 25 2.92 7.50 1.85
N SER A 26 2.74 8.21 2.97
CA SER A 26 3.78 9.06 3.56
C SER A 26 4.98 8.24 4.03
N PHE A 27 4.72 7.13 4.71
CA PHE A 27 5.77 6.23 5.21
C PHE A 27 6.57 5.60 4.06
N VAL A 28 5.88 5.15 3.00
CA VAL A 28 6.54 4.61 1.81
C VAL A 28 7.39 5.69 1.13
N THR A 29 6.85 6.89 0.95
CA THR A 29 7.58 8.03 0.37
C THR A 29 8.84 8.37 1.16
N LEU A 30 8.74 8.43 2.50
CA LEU A 30 9.88 8.66 3.40
C LEU A 30 10.93 7.55 3.31
N THR A 31 10.49 6.29 3.25
CA THR A 31 11.37 5.12 3.14
C THR A 31 12.15 5.15 1.83
N ILE A 32 11.47 5.44 0.72
CA ILE A 32 12.10 5.57 -0.61
C ILE A 32 13.09 6.73 -0.60
N TYR A 33 12.68 7.89 -0.07
CA TYR A 33 13.56 9.06 0.03
C TYR A 33 14.81 8.77 0.86
N ARG A 34 14.67 8.07 1.99
CA ARG A 34 15.79 7.67 2.84
C ARG A 34 16.71 6.65 2.14
N SER A 35 16.13 5.68 1.42
CA SER A 35 16.88 4.70 0.63
C SER A 35 17.71 5.38 -0.47
N LEU A 36 17.08 6.25 -1.26
CA LEU A 36 17.77 7.07 -2.27
C LEU A 36 18.83 7.96 -1.62
N HIS A 37 18.54 8.54 -0.45
CA HIS A 37 19.51 9.36 0.27
C HIS A 37 20.76 8.57 0.64
N ARG A 38 20.60 7.36 1.16
CA ARG A 38 21.72 6.49 1.54
C ARG A 38 22.56 6.10 0.33
N LYS A 39 21.94 5.88 -0.83
CA LYS A 39 22.61 5.49 -2.09
C LYS A 39 23.09 6.69 -2.95
N ARG A 40 22.94 7.95 -2.51
CA ARG A 40 23.33 9.15 -3.32
C ARG A 40 24.77 9.13 -3.81
N LYS A 41 25.72 8.71 -2.97
CA LYS A 41 27.14 8.66 -3.33
C LYS A 41 27.41 7.63 -4.42
N GLU A 42 26.82 6.44 -4.30
CA GLU A 42 26.88 5.39 -5.32
C GLU A 42 26.30 5.91 -6.64
N ILE A 43 25.11 6.53 -6.60
CA ILE A 43 24.46 7.14 -7.78
C ILE A 43 25.40 8.17 -8.44
N GLY A 44 26.06 9.02 -7.64
CA GLY A 44 27.02 10.02 -8.12
C GLY A 44 28.25 9.40 -8.79
N VAL A 45 28.78 8.31 -8.22
CA VAL A 45 29.90 7.56 -8.80
C VAL A 45 29.53 6.95 -10.14
N PHE A 46 28.40 6.24 -10.21
CA PHE A 46 27.91 5.64 -11.46
C PHE A 46 27.59 6.67 -12.56
N LEU A 47 27.05 7.85 -12.19
CA LEU A 47 26.87 8.96 -13.12
C LEU A 47 28.22 9.48 -13.66
N ALA A 48 29.24 9.57 -12.80
CA ALA A 48 30.58 9.99 -13.20
C ALA A 48 31.28 8.96 -14.11
N PHE A 49 31.00 7.67 -13.92
CA PHE A 49 31.45 6.59 -14.82
C PHE A 49 30.67 6.50 -16.14
N GLY A 50 29.77 7.45 -16.43
CA GLY A 50 29.10 7.56 -17.73
C GLY A 50 27.79 6.79 -17.86
N MET A 51 27.24 6.27 -16.75
CA MET A 51 25.95 5.58 -16.76
C MET A 51 24.81 6.55 -17.11
N LYS A 52 24.01 6.20 -18.12
CA LYS A 52 22.88 7.04 -18.56
C LYS A 52 21.80 7.09 -17.46
N ARG A 53 21.23 8.29 -17.24
CA ARG A 53 20.12 8.51 -16.28
C ARG A 53 18.94 7.55 -16.47
N ARG A 54 18.65 7.16 -17.72
CA ARG A 54 17.59 6.20 -18.05
C ARG A 54 17.83 4.81 -17.43
N SER A 55 19.08 4.33 -17.44
CA SER A 55 19.42 3.02 -16.84
C SER A 55 19.19 3.01 -15.34
N PHE A 56 19.47 4.13 -14.67
CA PHE A 56 19.14 4.31 -13.25
C PHE A 56 17.65 4.25 -12.98
N LEU A 57 16.86 4.94 -13.82
CA LEU A 57 15.42 4.99 -13.69
C LEU A 57 14.81 3.59 -13.86
N PHE A 58 15.28 2.81 -14.84
CA PHE A 58 14.87 1.42 -15.02
C PHE A 58 15.24 0.52 -13.83
N PHE A 59 16.46 0.63 -13.32
CA PHE A 59 16.91 -0.20 -12.20
C PHE A 59 16.05 0.01 -10.95
N TYR A 60 15.83 1.27 -10.56
CA TYR A 60 15.01 1.59 -9.39
C TYR A 60 13.52 1.34 -9.61
N LEU A 61 13.01 1.48 -10.83
CA LEU A 61 11.62 1.14 -11.16
C LEU A 61 11.40 -0.38 -11.07
N MET A 62 12.39 -1.19 -11.46
CA MET A 62 12.36 -2.64 -11.28
C MET A 62 12.46 -3.05 -9.80
N GLU A 63 13.33 -2.41 -9.02
CA GLU A 63 13.39 -2.60 -7.56
C GLU A 63 12.04 -2.27 -6.90
N ALA A 64 11.42 -1.14 -7.27
CA ALA A 64 10.10 -0.74 -6.79
C ALA A 64 9.00 -1.73 -7.18
N PHE A 65 9.02 -2.23 -8.42
CA PHE A 65 8.06 -3.21 -8.91
C PHE A 65 8.16 -4.53 -8.12
N LEU A 66 9.38 -5.03 -7.89
CA LEU A 66 9.60 -6.26 -7.12
C LEU A 66 9.15 -6.13 -5.66
N LEU A 67 9.40 -4.97 -5.03
CA LEU A 67 8.91 -4.72 -3.67
C LEU A 67 7.39 -4.64 -3.64
N TRP A 68 6.78 -3.99 -4.63
CA TRP A 68 5.33 -3.91 -4.74
C TRP A 68 4.69 -5.29 -4.92
N THR A 69 5.20 -6.12 -5.82
CA THR A 69 4.68 -7.48 -6.03
C THR A 69 4.81 -8.33 -4.77
N ALA A 70 5.94 -8.24 -4.06
CA ALA A 70 6.13 -8.95 -2.80
C ALA A 70 5.12 -8.52 -1.72
N ILE A 71 4.84 -7.22 -1.59
CA ILE A 71 3.85 -6.69 -0.63
C ILE A 71 2.44 -7.12 -1.03
N VAL A 72 2.07 -7.01 -2.31
CA VAL A 72 0.73 -7.40 -2.77
C VAL A 72 0.49 -8.88 -2.60
N LEU A 73 1.43 -9.73 -3.00
CA LEU A 73 1.33 -11.17 -2.79
C LEU A 73 1.29 -11.50 -1.30
N GLY A 74 2.17 -10.89 -0.49
CA GLY A 74 2.20 -11.09 0.95
C GLY A 74 0.87 -10.72 1.61
N THR A 75 0.35 -9.52 1.34
CA THR A 75 -0.94 -9.05 1.88
C THR A 75 -2.11 -9.89 1.40
N HIS A 76 -2.14 -10.28 0.13
CA HIS A 76 -3.17 -11.16 -0.42
C HIS A 76 -3.18 -12.54 0.25
N LEU A 77 -2.01 -13.17 0.37
CA LEU A 77 -1.86 -14.45 1.04
C LEU A 77 -2.21 -14.36 2.52
N THR A 78 -1.76 -13.31 3.22
CA THR A 78 -2.12 -13.08 4.63
C THR A 78 -3.63 -12.89 4.77
N PHE A 79 -4.26 -12.14 3.87
CA PHE A 79 -5.71 -11.96 3.90
C PHE A 79 -6.44 -13.30 3.71
N GLN A 80 -6.10 -14.04 2.66
CA GLN A 80 -6.78 -15.30 2.33
C GLN A 80 -6.55 -16.41 3.38
N TYR A 81 -5.33 -16.58 3.86
CA TYR A 81 -4.98 -17.72 4.71
C TYR A 81 -4.99 -17.44 6.21
N GLN A 82 -4.90 -16.18 6.64
CA GLN A 82 -4.83 -15.85 8.07
C GLN A 82 -6.02 -15.03 8.54
N LEU A 83 -6.39 -13.97 7.81
CA LEU A 83 -7.45 -13.05 8.25
C LEU A 83 -8.83 -13.57 7.91
N ASN A 84 -9.08 -13.96 6.66
CA ASN A 84 -10.36 -14.47 6.18
C ASN A 84 -10.90 -15.63 7.05
N PRO A 85 -10.14 -16.72 7.32
CA PRO A 85 -10.64 -17.80 8.18
C PRO A 85 -10.90 -17.36 9.62
N LYS A 86 -10.08 -16.46 10.19
CA LYS A 86 -10.30 -15.94 11.54
C LYS A 86 -11.54 -15.06 11.64
N ILE A 87 -11.75 -14.20 10.64
CA ILE A 87 -12.94 -13.35 10.54
C ILE A 87 -14.18 -14.24 10.42
N ASN A 88 -14.16 -15.24 9.54
CA ASN A 88 -15.26 -16.20 9.39
C ASN A 88 -15.54 -16.98 10.68
N GLN A 89 -14.50 -17.39 11.42
CA GLN A 89 -14.67 -18.04 12.73
C GLN A 89 -15.34 -17.13 13.75
N VAL A 90 -14.94 -15.87 13.83
CA VAL A 90 -15.54 -14.89 14.75
C VAL A 90 -16.99 -14.59 14.36
N ILE A 91 -17.29 -14.45 13.07
CA ILE A 91 -18.65 -14.26 12.57
C ILE A 91 -19.53 -15.46 12.93
N MET A 92 -19.09 -16.69 12.64
CA MET A 92 -19.84 -17.91 12.98
C MET A 92 -20.05 -18.10 14.49
N GLN A 93 -19.07 -17.72 15.33
CA GLN A 93 -19.22 -17.74 16.78
C GLN A 93 -20.25 -16.70 17.27
N THR A 94 -20.29 -15.54 16.61
CA THR A 94 -21.27 -14.47 16.92
C THR A 94 -22.68 -14.87 16.47
N GLU A 95 -22.80 -15.56 15.33
CA GLU A 95 -24.07 -16.16 14.86
C GLU A 95 -24.63 -17.15 15.88
N GLN A 96 -23.80 -18.05 16.42
CA GLN A 96 -24.24 -19.00 17.46
C GLN A 96 -24.74 -18.32 18.74
N MET A 97 -24.26 -17.11 19.05
CA MET A 97 -24.76 -16.31 20.18
C MET A 97 -26.05 -15.53 19.83
N ASN A 98 -26.20 -15.02 18.60
CA ASN A 98 -27.33 -14.17 18.19
C ASN A 98 -28.60 -14.95 17.78
N ILE A 99 -28.50 -16.22 17.40
CA ILE A 99 -29.67 -17.05 17.02
C ILE A 99 -30.64 -17.27 18.20
N LYS A 100 -30.22 -17.02 19.46
CA LYS A 100 -31.10 -17.16 20.63
C LYS A 100 -32.00 -15.96 20.92
N GLU A 101 -31.73 -14.75 20.41
CA GLU A 101 -32.51 -13.56 20.79
C GLU A 101 -32.96 -12.65 19.63
N PHE A 102 -32.34 -12.67 18.44
CA PHE A 102 -32.71 -11.74 17.36
C PHE A 102 -32.73 -12.40 15.97
N SER A 103 -33.91 -12.86 15.56
CA SER A 103 -34.16 -13.57 14.28
C SER A 103 -34.19 -12.69 13.02
N SER A 104 -33.80 -11.40 13.09
CA SER A 104 -33.97 -10.44 11.99
C SER A 104 -32.71 -9.68 11.56
N ILE A 105 -31.55 -9.93 12.20
CA ILE A 105 -30.29 -9.32 11.74
C ILE A 105 -29.76 -10.20 10.61
N GLN A 106 -29.76 -9.67 9.38
CA GLN A 106 -29.20 -10.34 8.20
C GLN A 106 -27.77 -10.80 8.50
N VAL A 107 -27.62 -12.11 8.62
CA VAL A 107 -26.37 -12.78 8.91
C VAL A 107 -25.44 -12.59 7.70
N VAL A 108 -24.30 -11.91 7.91
CA VAL A 108 -23.29 -11.70 6.87
C VAL A 108 -22.66 -13.06 6.53
N GLN A 109 -23.06 -13.63 5.39
CA GLN A 109 -22.55 -14.93 4.98
C GLN A 109 -21.05 -14.84 4.65
N PRO A 110 -20.25 -15.89 4.94
CA PRO A 110 -18.81 -15.93 4.64
C PRO A 110 -18.46 -15.61 3.17
N ALA A 111 -19.36 -15.96 2.25
CA ALA A 111 -19.23 -15.67 0.82
C ALA A 111 -19.28 -14.16 0.49
N MET A 112 -19.77 -13.31 1.40
CA MET A 112 -19.79 -11.85 1.24
C MET A 112 -18.45 -11.19 1.57
N LEU A 113 -17.50 -11.91 2.19
CA LEU A 113 -16.14 -11.41 2.45
C LEU A 113 -15.16 -11.65 1.29
N ASP A 114 -15.55 -12.44 0.30
CA ASP A 114 -14.74 -12.63 -0.90
C ASP A 114 -14.85 -11.37 -1.76
N LEU A 115 -13.76 -10.57 -1.79
CA LEU A 115 -13.73 -9.38 -2.61
C LEU A 115 -13.77 -9.78 -4.10
N PRO A 116 -14.61 -9.14 -4.93
CA PRO A 116 -14.63 -9.41 -6.36
C PRO A 116 -13.24 -9.19 -6.97
N ASN A 117 -12.77 -10.16 -7.75
CA ASN A 117 -11.44 -10.11 -8.41
C ASN A 117 -11.23 -8.83 -9.22
N THR A 118 -12.30 -8.28 -9.81
CA THR A 118 -12.29 -7.02 -10.55
C THR A 118 -11.98 -5.81 -9.67
N VAL A 119 -12.58 -5.74 -8.48
CA VAL A 119 -12.33 -4.68 -7.49
C VAL A 119 -10.90 -4.80 -6.96
N LEU A 120 -10.47 -6.03 -6.67
CA LEU A 120 -9.10 -6.32 -6.22
C LEU A 120 -8.06 -5.88 -7.25
N ALA A 121 -8.29 -6.20 -8.54
CA ALA A 121 -7.43 -5.81 -9.64
C ALA A 121 -7.36 -4.29 -9.81
N MET A 122 -8.47 -3.56 -9.62
CA MET A 122 -8.46 -2.09 -9.63
C MET A 122 -7.62 -1.51 -8.50
N TYR A 123 -7.74 -2.03 -7.28
CA TYR A 123 -6.95 -1.56 -6.14
C TYR A 123 -5.45 -1.84 -6.33
N TYR A 124 -5.09 -3.04 -6.78
CA TYR A 124 -3.70 -3.38 -7.06
C TYR A 124 -3.14 -2.54 -8.20
N GLY A 125 -3.83 -2.48 -9.35
CA GLY A 125 -3.41 -1.65 -10.48
C GLY A 125 -3.27 -0.17 -10.12
N GLY A 126 -4.23 0.39 -9.38
CA GLY A 126 -4.18 1.77 -8.91
C GLY A 126 -2.99 2.03 -7.97
N SER A 127 -2.73 1.11 -7.03
CA SER A 127 -1.59 1.23 -6.11
C SER A 127 -0.24 1.18 -6.84
N LEU A 128 -0.12 0.34 -7.88
CA LEU A 128 1.09 0.24 -8.70
C LEU A 128 1.35 1.54 -9.46
N ILE A 129 0.32 2.09 -10.10
CA ILE A 129 0.42 3.36 -10.84
C ILE A 129 0.83 4.48 -9.89
N MET A 130 0.17 4.59 -8.73
CA MET A 130 0.46 5.63 -7.74
C MET A 130 1.91 5.54 -7.23
N LEU A 131 2.37 4.34 -6.86
CA LEU A 131 3.74 4.13 -6.42
C LEU A 131 4.75 4.41 -7.54
N GLY A 132 4.45 3.97 -8.76
CA GLY A 132 5.26 4.23 -9.95
C GLY A 132 5.46 5.74 -10.17
N CYS A 133 4.38 6.52 -10.11
CA CYS A 133 4.44 7.97 -10.25
C CYS A 133 5.30 8.63 -9.16
N ILE A 134 5.13 8.23 -7.88
CA ILE A 134 5.92 8.76 -6.76
C ILE A 134 7.41 8.43 -6.94
N PHE A 135 7.73 7.19 -7.31
CA PHE A 135 9.10 6.75 -7.55
C PHE A 135 9.76 7.51 -8.69
N ILE A 136 9.08 7.60 -9.84
CA ILE A 136 9.59 8.33 -11.01
C ILE A 136 9.86 9.79 -10.62
N TRP A 137 8.94 10.43 -9.89
CA TRP A 137 9.10 11.81 -9.44
C TRP A 137 10.30 11.97 -8.49
N LEU A 138 10.47 11.09 -7.50
CA LEU A 138 11.59 11.15 -6.56
C LEU A 138 12.95 10.89 -7.23
N ILE A 139 13.03 9.90 -8.13
CA ILE A 139 14.26 9.58 -8.85
C ILE A 139 14.61 10.71 -9.81
N TRP A 140 13.62 11.24 -10.54
CA TRP A 140 13.82 12.39 -11.42
C TRP A 140 14.38 13.56 -10.63
N ARG A 141 13.77 13.91 -9.50
CA ARG A 141 14.22 15.00 -8.63
C ARG A 141 15.64 14.78 -8.11
N THR A 142 16.03 13.53 -7.83
CA THR A 142 17.36 13.17 -7.32
C THR A 142 18.42 13.20 -8.42
N THR A 143 18.12 12.67 -9.61
CA THR A 143 19.05 12.57 -10.76
C THR A 143 19.17 13.86 -11.57
N SER A 144 18.26 14.81 -11.36
CA SER A 144 18.36 16.16 -11.92
C SER A 144 19.43 17.03 -11.23
N ARG A 145 19.90 16.63 -10.05
CA ARG A 145 20.99 17.32 -9.34
C ARG A 145 22.35 16.96 -9.96
N LEU A 146 23.29 17.91 -9.93
CA LEU A 146 24.65 17.71 -10.45
C LEU A 146 25.38 16.61 -9.64
N PRO A 147 26.20 15.75 -10.27
CA PRO A 147 26.93 14.67 -9.58
C PRO A 147 27.80 15.19 -8.44
N THR A 148 28.38 16.39 -8.61
CA THR A 148 29.19 17.07 -7.60
C THR A 148 28.39 17.43 -6.35
N THR A 149 27.13 17.81 -6.47
CA THR A 149 26.25 18.09 -5.31
C THR A 149 25.86 16.81 -4.57
N LEU A 150 25.71 15.69 -5.29
CA LEU A 150 25.40 14.38 -4.69
C LEU A 150 26.58 13.80 -3.89
N ILE A 151 27.82 14.15 -4.26
CA ILE A 151 29.05 13.67 -3.62
C ILE A 151 29.50 14.61 -2.48
N LYS A 152 29.22 15.91 -2.59
CA LYS A 152 29.75 16.96 -1.69
C LYS A 152 28.88 17.26 -0.47
N ASP A 153 27.60 16.89 -0.47
CA ASP A 153 26.74 17.05 0.71
C ASP A 153 27.23 16.12 1.86
N ARG A 154 27.92 16.74 2.82
CA ARG A 154 28.36 16.15 4.10
C ARG A 154 27.22 16.17 5.11
#